data_AF-A0A4P5Z2Y1-F1
#
_entry.id   AF-A0A4P5Z2Y1-F1
#
_cell.length_a   1.000
_cell.length_b   1.000
_cell.length_c   1.000
_cell.angle_alpha   90.00
_cell.angle_beta   90.00
_cell.angle_gamma   90.00
#
_symmetry.space_group_name_H-M   'P 1'
#
loop_
_entity.id
_entity.type
_entity.pdbx_description
1 polymer ?
#
loop_
_entity_poly.entity_id
_entity_poly.type
_entity_poly.pdbx_seq_one_letter_code
_entity_poly.pdbx_strand_id
1 'polypeptide(L)'
;MRPRSAAVPGRSDVRTREDLDMTKPSSRSTLLRPRTGALRTIRNTAARLIVSLTVLLAAHTAQAERFLTLEEAQKLCFPEATTFEAQTLRFTAEQTKGIAAKCGLAVRNQGNRLWLARTGSNVSGVLFLDHVIGKHELIDYAVALTPDGKVRQIEILEYRENYGGEIRRPQWREQFRGKDATARLKLTDDVSNISGATISCRHVTEGIKRVLATFEVVVRPRLSAIAGDGVPNPAPPAAPARP
;
A
#
# COMPACT_ATOMS: atom_id res chain seq x y z
N MET A 1 39.75 -9.65 -51.39
CA MET A 1 40.97 -10.48 -51.35
C MET A 1 40.79 -11.52 -50.25
N ARG A 2 40.61 -12.80 -50.59
CA ARG A 2 40.76 -13.96 -49.67
C ARG A 2 42.23 -14.40 -49.67
N PRO A 3 42.67 -15.24 -48.71
CA PRO A 3 42.74 -16.70 -48.94
C PRO A 3 42.13 -17.47 -47.74
N ARG A 4 41.48 -18.66 -47.78
CA ARG A 4 41.60 -19.98 -48.47
C ARG A 4 42.78 -20.85 -47.99
N SER A 5 42.48 -21.93 -47.23
CA SER A 5 42.89 -23.36 -47.40
C SER A 5 42.64 -24.16 -46.09
N ALA A 6 41.74 -25.15 -45.99
CA ALA A 6 41.86 -26.62 -46.31
C ALA A 6 42.64 -27.41 -45.23
N ALA A 7 42.40 -28.67 -44.79
CA ALA A 7 41.54 -29.85 -45.06
C ALA A 7 41.63 -30.78 -43.79
N VAL A 8 40.64 -31.54 -43.26
CA VAL A 8 40.03 -32.87 -43.63
C VAL A 8 41.06 -34.04 -43.71
N PRO A 9 40.77 -35.36 -43.46
CA PRO A 9 39.76 -36.11 -42.65
C PRO A 9 40.37 -37.26 -41.77
N GLY A 10 39.51 -37.99 -41.02
CA GLY A 10 39.80 -39.35 -40.51
C GLY A 10 38.54 -40.23 -40.48
N ARG A 11 38.58 -41.35 -41.20
CA ARG A 11 37.50 -42.32 -41.49
C ARG A 11 37.99 -43.70 -41.07
N SER A 12 37.12 -44.54 -40.50
CA SER A 12 37.02 -46.02 -40.70
C SER A 12 36.36 -46.69 -39.47
N ASP A 13 35.64 -47.80 -39.52
CA ASP A 13 34.83 -48.55 -40.50
C ASP A 13 34.36 -49.84 -39.76
N VAL A 14 33.54 -50.68 -40.42
CA VAL A 14 33.30 -52.14 -40.15
C VAL A 14 32.19 -52.47 -39.11
N ARG A 15 30.97 -52.89 -39.53
CA ARG A 15 30.47 -54.24 -39.95
C ARG A 15 30.50 -55.29 -38.82
N THR A 16 29.46 -56.11 -38.57
CA THR A 16 28.96 -57.26 -39.37
C THR A 16 27.69 -57.78 -38.63
N ARG A 17 26.49 -57.90 -39.23
CA ARG A 17 25.88 -58.96 -40.09
C ARG A 17 25.56 -60.29 -39.37
N GLU A 18 24.52 -60.96 -39.88
CA GLU A 18 24.02 -62.34 -39.68
C GLU A 18 22.79 -62.50 -38.76
N ASP A 19 21.75 -63.26 -39.08
CA ASP A 19 21.27 -63.90 -40.33
C ASP A 19 19.98 -64.70 -40.01
N LEU A 20 19.18 -64.96 -41.06
CA LEU A 20 18.32 -66.15 -41.32
C LEU A 20 17.20 -66.56 -40.31
N ASP A 21 16.13 -67.28 -40.67
CA ASP A 21 15.38 -67.54 -41.90
C ASP A 21 14.14 -68.42 -41.55
N MET A 22 13.11 -68.33 -42.40
CA MET A 22 12.17 -69.38 -42.83
C MET A 22 11.29 -70.26 -41.89
N THR A 23 10.09 -70.49 -42.44
CA THR A 23 9.26 -71.73 -42.46
C THR A 23 8.13 -71.99 -41.43
N LYS A 24 6.90 -71.95 -41.95
CA LYS A 24 5.62 -72.62 -41.57
C LYS A 24 5.66 -74.13 -42.02
N PRO A 25 4.67 -75.06 -41.84
CA PRO A 25 3.28 -74.99 -41.30
C PRO A 25 2.71 -76.25 -40.51
N SER A 26 1.42 -76.17 -40.12
CA SER A 26 0.36 -77.24 -40.13
C SER A 26 0.01 -78.16 -38.91
N SER A 27 -1.25 -77.98 -38.43
CA SER A 27 -2.35 -78.92 -38.06
C SER A 27 -2.24 -80.05 -37.00
N ARG A 28 -3.14 -80.03 -35.98
CA ARG A 28 -4.31 -80.94 -35.82
C ARG A 28 -5.16 -80.65 -34.56
N SER A 29 -6.43 -81.04 -34.66
CA SER A 29 -7.61 -80.78 -33.81
C SER A 29 -7.67 -81.59 -32.49
N THR A 30 -8.30 -81.05 -31.43
CA THR A 30 -9.19 -81.79 -30.49
C THR A 30 -10.04 -80.81 -29.66
N LEU A 31 -11.35 -81.08 -29.63
CA LEU A 31 -12.43 -80.38 -28.93
C LEU A 31 -12.34 -80.53 -27.40
N LEU A 32 -12.61 -79.47 -26.64
CA LEU A 32 -13.34 -79.59 -25.36
C LEU A 32 -14.04 -78.28 -24.96
N ARG A 33 -15.26 -78.47 -24.48
CA ARG A 33 -16.36 -77.54 -24.19
C ARG A 33 -16.05 -76.37 -23.23
N PRO A 34 -16.90 -75.32 -23.23
CA PRO A 34 -16.68 -74.11 -22.45
C PRO A 34 -16.95 -74.37 -20.96
N ARG A 35 -16.06 -73.86 -20.09
CA ARG A 35 -16.43 -73.52 -18.72
C ARG A 35 -16.42 -72.01 -18.60
N THR A 36 -17.64 -71.52 -18.43
CA THR A 36 -18.10 -70.21 -17.97
C THR A 36 -17.06 -69.47 -17.13
N GLY A 37 -16.77 -68.24 -17.55
CA GLY A 37 -15.78 -67.37 -16.94
C GLY A 37 -16.12 -66.96 -15.51
N ALA A 38 -15.10 -66.99 -14.67
CA ALA A 38 -15.03 -66.21 -13.45
C ALA A 38 -13.62 -65.61 -13.38
N LEU A 39 -13.40 -64.55 -14.16
CA LEU A 39 -12.21 -63.71 -14.07
C LEU A 39 -12.64 -62.33 -13.61
N ARG A 40 -12.26 -62.05 -12.36
CA ARG A 40 -12.09 -60.72 -11.79
C ARG A 40 -11.69 -59.73 -12.87
N THR A 41 -12.52 -58.72 -13.09
CA THR A 41 -12.04 -57.42 -13.55
C THR A 41 -12.64 -56.39 -12.63
N ILE A 42 -11.80 -55.88 -11.73
CA ILE A 42 -12.01 -54.65 -10.99
C ILE A 42 -12.17 -53.56 -12.05
N ARG A 43 -13.37 -52.98 -12.20
CA ARG A 43 -13.54 -51.70 -12.89
C ARG A 43 -14.82 -50.99 -12.46
N ASN A 44 -14.60 -49.90 -11.73
CA ASN A 44 -15.40 -48.68 -11.64
C ASN A 44 -16.84 -48.80 -11.11
N THR A 45 -16.96 -49.00 -9.80
CA THR A 45 -18.13 -48.56 -9.01
C THR A 45 -17.70 -47.48 -8.02
N ALA A 46 -17.46 -46.27 -8.49
CA ALA A 46 -17.33 -45.08 -7.64
C ALA A 46 -17.64 -43.81 -8.42
N ALA A 47 -18.65 -43.84 -9.29
CA ALA A 47 -19.33 -42.63 -9.72
C ALA A 47 -20.58 -42.51 -8.86
N ARG A 48 -20.73 -41.37 -8.16
CA ARG A 48 -21.84 -40.98 -7.26
C ARG A 48 -21.63 -41.25 -5.77
N LEU A 49 -20.50 -40.78 -5.25
CA LEU A 49 -20.40 -40.19 -3.91
C LEU A 49 -19.10 -39.36 -3.94
N ILE A 50 -19.10 -38.16 -3.38
CA ILE A 50 -18.03 -37.15 -3.44
C ILE A 50 -18.03 -36.28 -4.73
N VAL A 51 -19.14 -35.61 -5.03
CA VAL A 51 -19.08 -34.26 -5.62
C VAL A 51 -19.87 -33.31 -4.72
N SER A 52 -19.54 -33.37 -3.43
CA SER A 52 -19.85 -32.34 -2.44
C SER A 52 -18.53 -31.79 -1.86
N LEU A 53 -17.45 -31.86 -2.65
CA LEU A 53 -16.18 -31.25 -2.31
C LEU A 53 -16.16 -29.83 -2.86
N THR A 54 -16.82 -28.95 -2.10
CA THR A 54 -16.29 -27.66 -1.72
C THR A 54 -15.37 -27.02 -2.75
N VAL A 55 -15.91 -26.52 -3.85
CA VAL A 55 -15.33 -25.31 -4.46
C VAL A 55 -15.69 -24.19 -3.49
N LEU A 56 -14.91 -24.13 -2.41
CA LEU A 56 -14.77 -22.95 -1.58
C LEU A 56 -14.22 -21.91 -2.54
N LEU A 57 -15.11 -21.12 -3.14
CA LEU A 57 -14.75 -19.87 -3.78
C LEU A 57 -14.04 -19.09 -2.67
N ALA A 58 -12.71 -19.14 -2.68
CA ALA A 58 -11.89 -18.24 -1.90
C ALA A 58 -12.21 -16.86 -2.47
N ALA A 59 -13.25 -16.23 -1.93
CA ALA A 59 -13.39 -14.80 -1.98
C ALA A 59 -12.08 -14.27 -1.40
N HIS A 60 -11.17 -13.88 -2.28
CA HIS A 60 -10.03 -13.08 -1.89
C HIS A 60 -10.66 -11.75 -1.51
N THR A 61 -11.17 -11.66 -0.29
CA THR A 61 -11.47 -10.38 0.31
C THR A 61 -10.16 -9.64 0.24
N ALA A 62 -10.10 -8.58 -0.57
CA ALA A 62 -9.06 -7.58 -0.44
C ALA A 62 -9.16 -7.10 1.02
N GLN A 63 -8.38 -7.74 1.90
CA GLN A 63 -8.34 -7.39 3.30
C GLN A 63 -7.61 -6.06 3.34
N ALA A 64 -8.35 -5.01 3.65
CA ALA A 64 -7.74 -3.75 4.03
C ALA A 64 -6.82 -4.02 5.22
N GLU A 65 -5.51 -3.81 5.06
CA GLU A 65 -4.61 -3.92 6.19
C GLU A 65 -4.80 -2.65 7.04
N ARG A 66 -5.56 -2.78 8.12
CA ARG A 66 -5.72 -1.71 9.11
C ARG A 66 -4.53 -1.77 10.07
N PHE A 67 -3.67 -0.77 9.95
CA PHE A 67 -2.48 -0.62 10.77
C PHE A 67 -2.76 0.07 12.10
N LEU A 68 -3.60 1.11 12.07
CA LEU A 68 -3.92 1.93 13.23
C LEU A 68 -5.39 2.35 13.18
N THR A 69 -6.03 2.31 14.34
CA THR A 69 -7.29 3.01 14.57
C THR A 69 -7.04 4.51 14.73
N LEU A 70 -8.10 5.30 14.62
CA LEU A 70 -8.03 6.74 14.85
C LEU A 70 -7.59 7.05 16.28
N GLU A 71 -8.11 6.32 17.26
CA GLU A 71 -7.83 6.51 18.69
C GLU A 71 -6.36 6.17 19.01
N GLU A 72 -5.81 5.12 18.39
CA GLU A 72 -4.38 4.81 18.50
C GLU A 72 -3.53 5.91 17.88
N ALA A 73 -3.89 6.40 16.68
CA ALA A 73 -3.17 7.49 16.03
C ALA A 73 -3.21 8.79 16.84
N GLN A 74 -4.36 9.11 17.46
CA GLN A 74 -4.52 10.23 18.38
C GLN A 74 -3.54 10.14 19.55
N LYS A 75 -3.53 9.01 20.27
CA LYS A 75 -2.64 8.79 21.42
C LYS A 75 -1.17 8.75 21.04
N LEU A 76 -0.85 8.15 19.89
CA LEU A 76 0.51 8.04 19.39
C LEU A 76 1.08 9.41 18.99
N CYS A 77 0.25 10.26 18.35
CA CYS A 77 0.68 11.57 17.90
C CYS A 77 0.71 12.61 19.03
N PHE A 78 -0.25 12.53 19.97
CA PHE A 78 -0.41 13.48 21.08
C PHE A 78 -0.62 12.73 22.41
N PRO A 79 0.40 12.06 22.94
CA PRO A 79 0.30 11.33 24.20
C PRO A 79 -0.02 12.23 25.41
N GLU A 80 0.29 13.52 25.31
CA GLU A 80 0.01 14.54 26.33
C GLU A 80 -1.42 15.09 26.30
N ALA A 81 -2.20 14.77 25.26
CA ALA A 81 -3.55 15.31 25.12
C ALA A 81 -4.54 14.60 26.05
N THR A 82 -5.30 15.39 26.79
CA THR A 82 -6.37 14.92 27.68
C THR A 82 -7.69 14.72 26.93
N THR A 83 -7.93 15.51 25.88
CA THR A 83 -9.16 15.44 25.07
C THR A 83 -8.87 15.65 23.59
N PHE A 84 -9.74 15.08 22.75
CA PHE A 84 -9.73 15.24 21.29
C PHE A 84 -11.10 15.73 20.83
N GLU A 85 -11.19 16.98 20.38
CA GLU A 85 -12.44 17.59 19.91
C GLU A 85 -12.60 17.40 18.41
N ALA A 86 -13.54 16.54 18.01
CA ALA A 86 -13.82 16.28 16.59
C ALA A 86 -14.42 17.51 15.90
N GLN A 87 -13.89 17.85 14.73
CA GLN A 87 -14.45 18.86 13.83
C GLN A 87 -14.55 18.32 12.41
N THR A 88 -15.58 18.75 11.70
CA THR A 88 -15.71 18.51 10.26
C THR A 88 -15.63 19.84 9.54
N LEU A 89 -14.61 20.00 8.71
CA LEU A 89 -14.48 21.13 7.82
C LEU A 89 -15.32 20.90 6.57
N ARG A 90 -16.00 21.95 6.11
CA ARG A 90 -16.51 22.06 4.74
C ARG A 90 -15.88 23.29 4.12
N PHE A 91 -15.31 23.14 2.92
CA PHE A 91 -14.61 24.21 2.25
C PHE A 91 -15.55 25.09 1.45
N THR A 92 -15.39 26.40 1.57
CA THR A 92 -15.98 27.36 0.64
C THR A 92 -15.20 27.36 -0.68
N ALA A 93 -15.80 27.90 -1.74
CA ALA A 93 -15.09 28.04 -3.02
C ALA A 93 -13.80 28.88 -2.91
N GLU A 94 -13.83 29.92 -2.07
CA GLU A 94 -12.66 30.76 -1.79
C GLU A 94 -11.57 29.97 -1.06
N GLN A 95 -11.93 29.19 -0.03
CA GLN A 95 -10.98 28.33 0.67
C GLN A 95 -10.37 27.28 -0.26
N THR A 96 -11.18 26.61 -1.07
CA THR A 96 -10.70 25.64 -2.06
C THR A 96 -9.70 26.28 -3.02
N LYS A 97 -9.97 27.49 -3.52
CA LYS A 97 -9.05 28.26 -4.37
C LYS A 97 -7.76 28.63 -3.62
N GLY A 98 -7.87 29.08 -2.38
CA GLY A 98 -6.73 29.44 -1.53
C GLY A 98 -5.83 28.25 -1.23
N ILE A 99 -6.41 27.08 -0.91
CA ILE A 99 -5.67 25.84 -0.68
C ILE A 99 -4.96 25.43 -1.97
N ALA A 100 -5.66 25.44 -3.11
CA ALA A 100 -5.08 25.07 -4.39
C ALA A 100 -3.91 25.98 -4.78
N ALA A 101 -4.06 27.30 -4.59
CA ALA A 101 -3.00 28.27 -4.84
C ALA A 101 -1.78 28.03 -3.93
N LYS A 102 -2.01 27.71 -2.65
CA LYS A 102 -0.93 27.51 -1.67
C LYS A 102 -0.16 26.20 -1.87
N CYS A 103 -0.84 25.10 -2.17
CA CYS A 103 -0.17 23.81 -2.40
C CYS A 103 0.28 23.58 -3.86
N GLY A 104 -0.27 24.32 -4.82
CA GLY A 104 -0.04 24.12 -6.25
C GLY A 104 -0.66 22.83 -6.79
N LEU A 105 -1.66 22.28 -6.10
CA LEU A 105 -2.34 21.03 -6.46
C LEU A 105 -3.85 21.27 -6.55
N ALA A 106 -4.53 20.44 -7.35
CA ALA A 106 -5.98 20.45 -7.38
C ALA A 106 -6.55 19.96 -6.04
N VAL A 107 -7.56 20.68 -5.52
CA VAL A 107 -8.29 20.33 -4.29
C VAL A 107 -9.62 19.73 -4.71
N ARG A 108 -9.75 18.40 -4.56
CA ARG A 108 -10.93 17.64 -5.03
C ARG A 108 -11.87 17.25 -3.89
N ASN A 109 -11.38 17.26 -2.64
CA ASN A 109 -12.20 17.01 -1.47
C ASN A 109 -12.99 18.28 -1.08
N GLN A 110 -14.20 18.08 -0.56
CA GLN A 110 -15.07 19.18 -0.12
C GLN A 110 -14.79 19.63 1.33
N GLY A 111 -13.81 19.02 1.99
CA GLY A 111 -13.54 19.21 3.40
C GLY A 111 -12.63 18.12 3.97
N ASN A 112 -12.32 18.24 5.26
CA ASN A 112 -11.56 17.26 6.03
C ASN A 112 -12.19 17.05 7.41
N ARG A 113 -12.01 15.86 7.97
CA ARG A 113 -12.24 15.62 9.40
C ARG A 113 -10.94 15.88 10.15
N LEU A 114 -11.04 16.54 11.30
CA LEU A 114 -9.90 16.79 12.16
C LEU A 114 -10.29 16.71 13.63
N TRP A 115 -9.29 16.61 14.49
CA TRP A 115 -9.44 16.66 15.94
C TRP A 115 -8.49 17.69 16.52
N LEU A 116 -9.00 18.57 17.37
CA LEU A 116 -8.14 19.41 18.21
C LEU A 116 -7.67 18.59 19.40
N ALA A 117 -6.37 18.36 19.49
CA ALA A 117 -5.76 17.73 20.64
C ALA A 117 -5.55 18.80 21.72
N ARG A 118 -6.14 18.62 22.90
CA ARG A 118 -6.01 19.58 24.01
C ARG A 118 -5.33 18.98 25.22
N THR A 119 -4.54 19.80 25.90
CA THR A 119 -4.02 19.52 27.25
C THR A 119 -4.57 20.60 28.18
N GLY A 120 -5.63 20.26 28.92
CA GLY A 120 -6.43 21.26 29.63
C GLY A 120 -7.14 22.21 28.67
N SER A 121 -6.97 23.53 28.88
CA SER A 121 -7.54 24.56 28.01
C SER A 121 -6.73 24.80 26.72
N ASN A 122 -5.46 24.39 26.69
CA ASN A 122 -4.55 24.68 25.59
C ASN A 122 -4.72 23.69 24.43
N VAL A 123 -4.67 24.19 23.20
CA VAL A 123 -4.58 23.35 21.99
C VAL A 123 -3.13 22.92 21.80
N SER A 124 -2.84 21.65 22.03
CA SER A 124 -1.51 21.03 21.86
C SER A 124 -1.21 20.68 20.41
N GLY A 125 -2.24 20.57 19.57
CA GLY A 125 -2.11 20.43 18.13
C GLY A 125 -3.40 20.02 17.44
N VAL A 126 -3.28 19.65 16.17
CA VAL A 126 -4.41 19.26 15.31
C VAL A 126 -4.07 17.96 14.60
N LEU A 127 -4.95 16.96 14.70
CA LEU A 127 -4.85 15.73 13.93
C LEU A 127 -5.82 15.78 12.76
N PHE A 128 -5.32 15.79 11.53
CA PHE A 128 -6.14 15.64 10.34
C PHE A 128 -6.30 14.17 9.98
N LEU A 129 -7.48 13.82 9.48
CA LEU A 129 -7.72 12.58 8.76
C LEU A 129 -7.99 12.91 7.29
N ASP A 130 -7.25 12.27 6.41
CA ASP A 130 -7.41 12.41 4.97
C ASP A 130 -7.17 11.07 4.27
N HIS A 131 -7.52 11.01 2.99
CA HIS A 131 -7.30 9.83 2.18
C HIS A 131 -6.84 10.21 0.78
N VAL A 132 -6.11 9.29 0.16
CA VAL A 132 -5.78 9.36 -1.26
C VAL A 132 -6.08 8.04 -1.93
N ILE A 133 -6.36 8.08 -3.22
CA ILE A 133 -6.40 6.86 -4.04
C ILE A 133 -4.95 6.50 -4.36
N GLY A 134 -4.56 5.26 -4.09
CA GLY A 134 -3.28 4.70 -4.51
C GLY A 134 -3.27 4.43 -6.01
N LYS A 135 -2.98 3.19 -6.39
CA LYS A 135 -3.09 2.73 -7.77
C LYS A 135 -4.54 2.41 -8.14
N HIS A 136 -5.29 1.83 -7.20
CA HIS A 136 -6.65 1.32 -7.38
C HIS A 136 -7.57 1.60 -6.19
N GLU A 137 -7.02 1.70 -4.99
CA GLU A 137 -7.73 1.62 -3.71
C GLU A 137 -7.33 2.75 -2.76
N LEU A 138 -8.10 2.94 -1.68
CA LEU A 138 -7.89 4.04 -0.74
C LEU A 138 -6.75 3.77 0.25
N ILE A 139 -5.97 4.81 0.51
CA ILE A 139 -4.96 4.90 1.56
C ILE A 139 -5.43 5.98 2.54
N ASP A 140 -5.78 5.56 3.75
CA ASP A 140 -6.18 6.47 4.84
C ASP A 140 -4.98 6.79 5.72
N TYR A 141 -4.80 8.06 6.02
CA TYR A 141 -3.64 8.53 6.77
C TYR A 141 -4.00 9.71 7.67
N ALA A 142 -3.25 9.82 8.76
CA ALA A 142 -3.36 10.92 9.70
C ALA A 142 -2.16 11.85 9.59
N VAL A 143 -2.41 13.15 9.74
CA VAL A 143 -1.38 14.19 9.76
C VAL A 143 -1.54 14.98 11.05
N ALA A 144 -0.62 14.76 11.99
CA ALA A 144 -0.55 15.53 13.22
C ALA A 144 0.28 16.78 13.01
N LEU A 145 -0.34 17.94 13.24
CA LEU A 145 0.29 19.25 13.16
C LEU A 145 0.39 19.87 14.55
N THR A 146 1.50 20.55 14.80
CA THR A 146 1.64 21.45 15.93
C THR A 146 0.72 22.67 15.79
N PRO A 147 0.48 23.47 16.86
CA PRO A 147 -0.35 24.66 16.78
C PRO A 147 0.18 25.73 15.81
N ASP A 148 1.48 25.71 15.53
CA ASP A 148 2.14 26.56 14.54
C ASP A 148 2.16 25.95 13.12
N GLY A 149 1.50 24.82 12.89
CA GLY A 149 1.29 24.26 11.54
C GLY A 149 2.45 23.44 11.00
N LYS A 150 3.40 23.03 11.85
CA LYS A 150 4.47 22.11 11.47
C LYS A 150 4.02 20.68 11.63
N VAL A 151 4.48 19.79 10.75
CA VAL A 151 4.24 18.35 10.89
C VAL A 151 4.93 17.87 12.17
N ARG A 152 4.11 17.42 13.11
CA ARG A 152 4.57 16.67 14.29
C ARG A 152 4.80 15.22 13.93
N GLN A 153 3.85 14.60 13.25
CA GLN A 153 3.89 13.18 12.90
C GLN A 153 2.90 12.84 11.78
N ILE A 154 3.20 11.80 11.01
CA ILE A 154 2.31 11.24 9.99
C ILE A 154 2.11 9.77 10.31
N GLU A 155 0.89 9.25 10.19
CA GLU A 155 0.61 7.81 10.35
C GLU A 155 -0.24 7.29 9.20
N ILE A 156 0.01 6.06 8.77
CA ILE A 156 -0.85 5.34 7.82
C ILE A 156 -1.82 4.50 8.66
N LEU A 157 -3.12 4.68 8.44
CA LEU A 157 -4.17 4.05 9.25
C LEU A 157 -4.68 2.77 8.60
N GLU A 158 -5.08 2.86 7.34
CA GLU A 158 -5.63 1.75 6.58
C GLU A 158 -5.10 1.79 5.15
N TYR A 159 -4.64 0.65 4.67
CA TYR A 159 -4.01 0.52 3.37
C TYR A 159 -4.66 -0.64 2.61
N ARG A 160 -5.35 -0.30 1.51
CA ARG A 160 -6.22 -1.23 0.77
C ARG A 160 -5.61 -1.70 -0.54
N GLU A 161 -4.31 -1.49 -0.72
CA GLU A 161 -3.57 -1.87 -1.93
C GLU A 161 -2.71 -3.10 -1.70
N ASN A 162 -2.50 -3.90 -2.74
CA ASN A 162 -1.68 -5.10 -2.67
C ASN A 162 -0.17 -4.81 -2.55
N TYR A 163 0.28 -3.63 -2.97
CA TYR A 163 1.69 -3.24 -3.02
C TYR A 163 1.87 -1.80 -2.58
N GLY A 164 3.04 -1.46 -2.05
CA GLY A 164 3.39 -0.09 -1.68
C GLY A 164 3.13 0.27 -0.21
N GLY A 165 2.74 -0.70 0.62
CA GLY A 165 2.52 -0.50 2.06
C GLY A 165 3.79 -0.11 2.83
N GLU A 166 4.96 -0.16 2.19
CA GLU A 166 6.24 0.29 2.73
C GLU A 166 6.25 1.75 3.16
N ILE A 167 5.31 2.58 2.67
CA ILE A 167 5.12 3.97 3.14
C ILE A 167 4.85 4.06 4.65
N ARG A 168 4.45 2.96 5.31
CA ARG A 168 4.27 2.90 6.77
C ARG A 168 5.59 2.97 7.55
N ARG A 169 6.73 2.70 6.90
CA ARG A 169 8.06 2.65 7.53
C ARG A 169 8.34 3.99 8.24
N PRO A 170 8.71 4.00 9.53
CA PRO A 170 8.95 5.23 10.29
C PRO A 170 9.94 6.16 9.58
N GLN A 171 11.06 5.63 9.08
CA GLN A 171 12.09 6.39 8.37
C GLN A 171 11.54 7.20 7.19
N TRP A 172 10.57 6.67 6.44
CA TRP A 172 9.98 7.40 5.33
C TRP A 172 9.10 8.55 5.83
N ARG A 173 8.28 8.29 6.87
CA ARG A 173 7.38 9.27 7.49
C ARG A 173 8.13 10.38 8.22
N GLU A 174 9.29 10.09 8.78
CA GLU A 174 10.08 11.10 9.50
C GLU A 174 10.66 12.18 8.61
N GLN A 175 10.74 11.94 7.29
CA GLN A 175 11.13 12.97 6.34
C GLN A 175 10.15 14.16 6.31
N PHE A 176 8.94 14.02 6.87
CA PHE A 176 7.95 15.09 6.94
C PHE A 176 8.06 15.93 8.21
N ARG A 177 8.70 15.43 9.27
CA ARG A 177 8.74 16.08 10.58
C ARG A 177 9.30 17.51 10.48
N GLY A 178 8.62 18.46 11.10
CA GLY A 178 8.99 19.88 11.15
C GLY A 178 8.67 20.69 9.88
N LYS A 179 8.27 20.05 8.77
CA LYS A 179 7.85 20.75 7.55
C LYS A 179 6.51 21.44 7.76
N ASP A 180 6.32 22.56 7.09
CA ASP A 180 5.08 23.33 7.07
C ASP A 180 4.65 23.63 5.64
N ALA A 181 3.60 24.44 5.46
CA ALA A 181 3.04 24.75 4.15
C ALA A 181 3.98 25.51 3.19
N THR A 182 5.13 26.00 3.66
CA THR A 182 6.15 26.61 2.80
C THR A 182 7.07 25.56 2.16
N ALA A 183 7.08 24.33 2.68
CA ALA A 183 7.88 23.24 2.15
C ALA A 183 7.38 22.81 0.77
N ARG A 184 8.31 22.63 -0.17
CA ARG A 184 8.01 22.20 -1.55
C ARG A 184 7.39 20.80 -1.60
N LEU A 185 7.92 19.88 -0.80
CA LEU A 185 7.54 18.46 -0.69
C LEU A 185 7.45 17.76 -2.05
N LYS A 186 8.47 17.89 -2.89
CA LYS A 186 8.52 17.17 -4.15
C LYS A 186 9.14 15.79 -3.95
N LEU A 187 8.45 14.74 -4.41
CA LEU A 187 8.99 13.38 -4.40
C LEU A 187 10.29 13.30 -5.21
N THR A 188 11.24 12.49 -4.73
CA THR A 188 12.60 12.29 -5.28
C THR A 188 13.55 13.46 -5.04
N ASP A 189 13.07 14.71 -5.00
CA ASP A 189 13.89 15.88 -4.67
C ASP A 189 13.97 16.09 -3.15
N ASP A 190 12.82 16.17 -2.46
CA ASP A 190 12.69 16.57 -1.04
C ASP A 190 12.19 15.44 -0.13
N VAL A 191 11.63 14.37 -0.73
CA VAL A 191 11.11 13.18 -0.05
C VAL A 191 11.54 11.95 -0.84
N SER A 192 12.22 11.03 -0.18
CA SER A 192 12.71 9.80 -0.80
C SER A 192 11.56 8.94 -1.32
N ASN A 193 11.75 8.37 -2.50
CA ASN A 193 10.85 7.36 -3.04
C ASN A 193 11.14 5.98 -2.42
N ILE A 194 10.16 5.09 -2.43
CA ILE A 194 10.36 3.67 -2.12
C ILE A 194 10.06 2.86 -3.38
N SER A 195 11.00 2.01 -3.80
CA SER A 195 10.80 1.10 -4.94
C SER A 195 9.57 0.22 -4.71
N GLY A 196 8.68 0.15 -5.71
CA GLY A 196 7.41 -0.57 -5.61
C GLY A 196 6.27 0.22 -4.96
N ALA A 197 6.54 1.36 -4.33
CA ALA A 197 5.54 2.21 -3.68
C ALA A 197 5.44 3.62 -4.29
N THR A 198 5.96 3.84 -5.51
CA THR A 198 6.08 5.18 -6.11
C THR A 198 4.77 5.97 -6.17
N ILE A 199 3.66 5.30 -6.51
CA ILE A 199 2.35 5.94 -6.59
C ILE A 199 1.88 6.35 -5.19
N SER A 200 1.98 5.45 -4.22
CA SER A 200 1.63 5.70 -2.82
C SER A 200 2.48 6.82 -2.22
N CYS A 201 3.80 6.79 -2.40
CA CYS A 201 4.70 7.86 -1.96
C CYS A 201 4.29 9.21 -2.55
N ARG A 202 3.99 9.27 -3.86
CA ARG A 202 3.57 10.51 -4.54
C ARG A 202 2.26 11.04 -3.97
N HIS A 203 1.21 10.22 -3.99
CA HIS A 203 -0.13 10.68 -3.64
C HIS A 203 -0.23 11.06 -2.16
N VAL A 204 0.40 10.31 -1.25
CA VAL A 204 0.43 10.68 0.18
C VAL A 204 1.24 11.96 0.39
N THR A 205 2.38 12.14 -0.30
CA THR A 205 3.15 13.40 -0.23
C THR A 205 2.32 14.60 -0.68
N GLU A 206 1.62 14.48 -1.81
CA GLU A 206 0.70 15.50 -2.32
C GLU A 206 -0.47 15.76 -1.36
N GLY A 207 -0.98 14.70 -0.72
CA GLY A 207 -2.00 14.77 0.32
C GLY A 207 -1.55 15.55 1.54
N ILE A 208 -0.36 15.26 2.08
CA ILE A 208 0.25 16.01 3.18
C ILE A 208 0.40 17.48 2.78
N LYS A 209 0.85 17.76 1.55
CA LYS A 209 0.98 19.14 1.06
C LYS A 209 -0.36 19.88 1.03
N ARG A 210 -1.45 19.20 0.64
CA ARG A 210 -2.81 19.77 0.72
C ARG A 210 -3.23 20.00 2.18
N VAL A 211 -2.98 19.06 3.08
CA VAL A 211 -3.31 19.22 4.51
C VAL A 211 -2.59 20.43 5.12
N LEU A 212 -1.30 20.62 4.81
CA LEU A 212 -0.55 21.78 5.29
C LEU A 212 -1.13 23.10 4.74
N ALA A 213 -1.50 23.15 3.46
CA ALA A 213 -2.19 24.30 2.89
C ALA A 213 -3.59 24.53 3.51
N THR A 214 -4.35 23.46 3.78
CA THR A 214 -5.64 23.53 4.48
C THR A 214 -5.48 24.10 5.88
N PHE A 215 -4.45 23.66 6.62
CA PHE A 215 -4.18 24.20 7.94
C PHE A 215 -4.02 25.71 7.88
N GLU A 216 -3.18 26.20 6.97
CA GLU A 216 -2.91 27.62 6.80
C GLU A 216 -4.14 28.46 6.41
N VAL A 217 -4.91 27.98 5.44
CA VAL A 217 -6.00 28.76 4.85
C VAL A 217 -7.26 28.70 5.73
N VAL A 218 -7.49 27.58 6.42
CA VAL A 218 -8.76 27.32 7.10
C VAL A 218 -8.61 27.21 8.61
N VAL A 219 -7.60 26.50 9.10
CA VAL A 219 -7.51 26.14 10.51
C VAL A 219 -6.77 27.19 11.33
N ARG A 220 -5.64 27.72 10.85
CA ARG A 220 -4.86 28.77 11.53
C ARG A 220 -5.72 29.98 11.89
N PRO A 221 -6.53 30.57 10.99
CA PRO A 221 -7.42 31.69 11.36
C PRO A 221 -8.44 31.31 12.44
N ARG A 222 -8.95 30.08 12.43
CA ARG A 222 -9.91 29.60 13.44
C ARG A 222 -9.25 29.40 14.80
N LEU A 223 -8.04 28.84 14.84
CA LEU A 223 -7.28 28.70 16.08
C LEU A 223 -6.95 30.06 16.69
N SER A 224 -6.58 31.04 15.85
CA SER A 224 -6.36 32.42 16.30
C SER A 224 -7.64 33.06 16.86
N ALA A 225 -8.80 32.81 16.27
CA ALA A 225 -10.08 33.28 16.80
C ALA A 225 -10.39 32.65 18.18
N ILE A 226 -10.19 31.34 18.33
CA ILE A 226 -10.38 30.62 19.60
C ILE A 226 -9.43 31.15 20.69
N ALA A 227 -8.19 31.49 20.32
CA ALA A 227 -7.21 32.07 21.25
C ALA A 227 -7.48 33.54 21.58
N GLY A 228 -8.14 34.28 20.68
CA GLY A 228 -8.46 35.70 20.81
C GLY A 228 -9.55 36.00 21.85
N ASP A 229 -10.42 35.04 22.15
CA ASP A 229 -11.52 35.18 23.11
C ASP A 229 -11.09 34.98 24.59
N GLY A 230 -9.78 35.06 24.92
CA GLY A 230 -9.30 34.69 26.28
C GLY A 230 -7.97 35.21 26.87
N VAL A 231 -7.15 36.09 26.24
CA VAL A 231 -5.93 36.77 26.81
C VAL A 231 -4.76 35.85 27.28
N PRO A 232 -3.48 36.27 27.36
CA PRO A 232 -2.58 36.97 26.42
C PRO A 232 -1.50 36.03 25.81
N ASN A 233 -0.75 36.56 24.85
CA ASN A 233 0.42 36.00 24.13
C ASN A 233 1.35 35.12 25.02
N PRO A 234 1.76 33.90 24.60
CA PRO A 234 2.77 33.14 25.33
C PRO A 234 4.08 33.93 25.45
N ALA A 235 4.64 33.97 26.65
CA ALA A 235 5.88 34.67 26.95
C ALA A 235 7.00 34.26 25.97
N PRO A 236 7.87 35.21 25.55
CA PRO A 236 9.00 34.89 24.68
C PRO A 236 9.91 33.84 25.34
N PRO A 237 10.56 32.96 24.56
CA PRO A 237 11.47 31.95 25.09
C PRO A 237 12.57 32.62 25.91
N ALA A 238 12.87 32.04 27.08
CA ALA A 238 13.93 32.51 27.96
C ALA A 238 15.23 32.70 27.17
N ALA A 239 15.80 33.90 27.25
CA ALA A 239 17.08 34.21 26.63
C ALA A 239 18.14 33.19 27.08
N PRO A 240 19.03 32.73 26.19
CA PRO A 240 20.10 31.83 26.60
C PRO A 240 20.96 32.52 27.66
N ALA A 241 21.26 31.79 28.74
CA ALA A 241 22.19 32.25 29.76
C ALA A 241 23.50 32.67 29.08
N ARG A 242 23.90 33.93 29.30
CA ARG A 242 25.23 34.38 28.87
C ARG A 242 26.30 33.63 29.66
N PRO A 243 27.43 33.30 29.02
CA PRO A 243 28.60 32.76 29.70
C PRO A 243 29.19 33.77 30.69
#